data_AF-A0A920F748-F1
#
_entry.id   AF-A0A920F748-F1
#
_cell.length_a   1.000
_cell.length_b   1.000
_cell.length_c   1.000
_cell.angle_alpha   90.00
_cell.angle_beta   90.00
_cell.angle_gamma   90.00
#
_symmetry.space_group_name_H-M   'P 1'
#
loop_
_entity.id
_entity.type
_entity.pdbx_description
1 polymer ?
#
loop_
_entity_poly.entity_id
_entity_poly.type
_entity_poly.pdbx_seq_one_letter_code
_entity_poly.pdbx_strand_id
1 'polypeptide(L)'
;MGDGRCPIVDTWWQTETGGILYNSPSWGNGSKARVSHEAIFGIKPIIVDADGKVLDGATTGNLCLAESWPGQMRTVYGDHDRFFQTYFATFPGRYFTGDGCRRDEDGYYWITGRVDDVINVSGHRMGTAEVESALVAHSLVAEAAVVGYPRDKGARYIRLCNAECWSGTRRRASERVNSMGRKEIGRSPAQI
;
A
#
# COMPACT_ATOMS: atom_id res chain seq x y z
N MET A 1 -18.43 -1.58 17.08
CA MET A 1 -17.92 -0.19 17.12
C MET A 1 -18.69 0.65 16.09
N GLY A 2 -19.07 1.89 16.43
CA GLY A 2 -19.58 2.91 15.49
C GLY A 2 -21.08 2.93 15.16
N ASP A 3 -21.77 1.78 15.09
CA ASP A 3 -23.22 1.69 14.80
C ASP A 3 -23.66 2.48 13.54
N GLY A 4 -22.77 2.59 12.55
CA GLY A 4 -22.99 3.40 11.34
C GLY A 4 -22.99 4.92 11.53
N ARG A 5 -22.77 5.41 12.76
CA ARG A 5 -22.84 6.84 13.14
C ARG A 5 -21.48 7.53 13.20
N CYS A 6 -20.39 6.77 13.16
CA CYS A 6 -19.03 7.31 13.23
C CYS A 6 -18.40 7.29 11.84
N PRO A 7 -18.05 8.44 11.24
CA PRO A 7 -17.27 8.46 10.00
C PRO A 7 -15.89 7.86 10.27
N ILE A 8 -15.46 6.97 9.38
CA ILE A 8 -14.10 6.44 9.40
C ILE A 8 -13.25 7.33 8.50
N VAL A 9 -12.23 7.93 9.08
CA VAL A 9 -11.25 8.75 8.36
C VAL A 9 -10.00 7.91 8.20
N ASP A 10 -9.73 7.46 6.97
CA ASP A 10 -8.49 6.80 6.63
C ASP A 10 -7.45 7.88 6.31
N THR A 11 -6.48 8.05 7.20
CA THR A 11 -5.45 9.09 7.09
C THR A 11 -4.13 8.47 6.66
N TRP A 12 -3.56 8.97 5.57
CA TRP A 12 -2.22 8.59 5.15
C TRP A 12 -1.23 9.72 5.38
N TRP A 13 -0.07 9.33 5.93
CA TRP A 13 1.09 10.16 6.20
C TRP A 13 2.30 9.30 6.52
N GLN A 14 3.46 9.93 6.66
CA GLN A 14 4.71 9.29 7.06
C GLN A 14 5.39 10.14 8.14
N THR A 15 6.37 9.59 8.84
CA THR A 15 7.13 10.36 9.84
C THR A 15 7.73 11.64 9.23
N GLU A 16 8.20 11.53 7.99
CA GLU A 16 8.85 12.58 7.22
C GLU A 16 7.89 13.67 6.73
N THR A 17 6.59 13.39 6.75
CA THR A 17 5.58 14.37 6.33
C THR A 17 5.11 15.26 7.47
N GLY A 18 5.43 14.90 8.71
CA GLY A 18 5.09 15.66 9.92
C GLY A 18 3.61 15.69 10.28
N GLY A 19 2.73 15.20 9.40
CA GLY A 19 1.29 15.16 9.59
C GLY A 19 0.56 14.55 8.39
N ILE A 20 -0.76 14.45 8.56
CA ILE A 20 -1.72 13.89 7.59
C ILE A 20 -1.56 14.60 6.25
N LEU A 21 -1.38 13.84 5.16
CA LEU A 21 -1.33 14.38 3.80
C LEU A 21 -2.61 14.10 3.00
N TYR A 22 -3.28 12.99 3.32
CA TYR A 22 -4.54 12.60 2.72
C TYR A 22 -5.52 12.12 3.78
N ASN A 23 -6.80 12.35 3.55
CA ASN A 23 -7.84 11.86 4.43
C ASN A 23 -9.17 11.64 3.72
N SER A 24 -9.89 10.59 4.09
CA SER A 24 -11.31 10.50 3.76
C SER A 24 -12.06 11.72 4.33
N PRO A 25 -12.76 12.56 3.53
CA PRO A 25 -13.51 13.68 4.09
C PRO A 25 -14.59 13.13 5.02
N SER A 26 -14.61 13.61 6.26
CA SER A 26 -15.60 13.19 7.26
C SER A 26 -17.00 13.74 6.98
N TRP A 27 -17.14 14.63 5.99
CA TRP A 27 -18.39 15.23 5.54
C TRP A 27 -18.70 14.76 4.10
N GLY A 28 -19.42 13.65 3.96
CA GLY A 28 -19.90 13.16 2.66
C GLY A 28 -20.48 11.74 2.72
N ASN A 29 -21.64 11.53 2.10
CA ASN A 29 -22.41 10.27 2.13
C ASN A 29 -21.82 9.14 1.25
N GLY A 30 -20.50 8.96 1.21
CA GLY A 30 -19.90 8.04 0.24
C GLY A 30 -18.43 7.66 0.44
N SER A 31 -17.94 7.61 1.68
CA SER A 31 -16.59 7.11 1.95
C SER A 31 -16.48 5.65 1.52
N LYS A 32 -15.73 5.41 0.43
CA LYS A 32 -15.32 4.07 0.02
C LYS A 32 -14.29 3.61 1.06
N ALA A 33 -14.50 2.45 1.69
CA ALA A 33 -13.56 1.94 2.69
C ALA A 33 -12.17 1.72 2.07
N ARG A 34 -11.10 2.11 2.78
CA ARG A 34 -9.68 2.04 2.33
C ARG A 34 -9.32 2.99 1.19
N VAL A 35 -9.94 4.17 1.16
CA VAL A 35 -9.59 5.22 0.19
C VAL A 35 -9.08 6.44 0.95
N SER A 36 -7.83 6.80 0.66
CA SER A 36 -7.29 8.12 0.96
C SER A 36 -7.90 9.09 -0.04
N HIS A 37 -9.08 9.60 0.29
CA HIS A 37 -9.67 10.66 -0.50
C HIS A 37 -8.82 11.93 -0.33
N GLU A 38 -8.92 12.82 -1.33
CA GLU A 38 -8.36 14.16 -1.47
C GLU A 38 -7.12 14.55 -0.63
N ALA A 39 -6.10 15.07 -1.31
CA ALA A 39 -4.96 15.67 -0.66
C ALA A 39 -5.41 16.88 0.18
N ILE A 40 -4.87 17.00 1.41
CA ILE A 40 -5.15 18.18 2.24
C ILE A 40 -4.59 19.45 1.60
N PHE A 41 -5.05 20.61 2.06
CA PHE A 41 -4.63 21.90 1.51
C PHE A 41 -3.10 22.06 1.46
N GLY A 42 -2.59 22.49 0.30
CA GLY A 42 -1.16 22.70 0.07
C GLY A 42 -0.39 21.45 -0.36
N ILE A 43 -1.02 20.28 -0.39
CA ILE A 43 -0.40 19.04 -0.88
C ILE A 43 -0.74 18.84 -2.36
N LYS A 44 0.31 18.71 -3.19
CA LYS A 44 0.19 18.52 -4.64
C LYS A 44 0.74 17.15 -5.03
N PRO A 45 -0.08 16.10 -4.93
CA PRO A 45 0.36 14.77 -5.28
C PRO A 45 0.36 14.55 -6.78
N ILE A 46 1.34 13.77 -7.22
CA ILE A 46 1.47 13.33 -8.60
C ILE A 46 1.84 11.85 -8.61
N ILE A 47 1.34 11.14 -9.62
CA ILE A 47 1.75 9.77 -9.88
C ILE A 47 2.74 9.81 -11.02
N VAL A 48 3.89 9.15 -10.85
CA VAL A 48 4.94 9.07 -11.87
C VAL A 48 5.23 7.62 -12.24
N ASP A 49 5.67 7.38 -13.47
CA ASP A 49 6.18 6.08 -13.89
C ASP A 49 7.61 5.83 -13.35
N ALA A 50 8.25 4.75 -13.82
CA ALA A 50 9.61 4.40 -13.42
C ALA A 50 10.67 5.39 -13.94
N ASP A 51 10.38 6.09 -15.04
CA ASP A 51 11.26 7.07 -15.67
C ASP A 51 11.03 8.49 -15.10
N GLY A 52 10.07 8.64 -14.18
CA GLY A 52 9.73 9.91 -13.55
C GLY A 52 8.80 10.79 -14.39
N LYS A 53 8.15 10.26 -15.43
CA LYS A 53 7.13 10.99 -16.18
C LYS A 53 5.83 11.03 -15.40
N VAL A 54 5.18 12.19 -15.35
CA VAL A 54 3.88 12.36 -14.70
C VAL A 54 2.81 11.63 -15.50
N LEU A 55 1.95 10.91 -14.80
CA LEU A 55 0.82 10.16 -15.35
C LEU A 55 -0.50 10.88 -15.04
N ASP A 56 -1.30 11.10 -16.07
CA ASP A 56 -2.62 11.75 -16.01
C ASP A 56 -3.77 10.72 -16.00
N GLY A 57 -4.96 11.15 -15.56
CA GLY A 57 -6.16 10.30 -15.51
C GLY A 57 -6.07 9.14 -14.51
N ALA A 58 -6.88 8.11 -14.74
CA ALA A 58 -6.85 6.87 -13.97
C ALA A 58 -5.58 6.08 -14.30
N THR A 59 -4.73 5.83 -13.30
CA THR A 59 -3.38 5.30 -13.51
C THR A 59 -2.80 4.70 -12.24
N THR A 60 -1.68 3.98 -12.36
CA THR A 60 -0.93 3.41 -11.25
C THR A 60 0.55 3.71 -11.42
N GLY A 61 1.24 4.07 -10.34
CA GLY A 61 2.67 4.36 -10.37
C GLY A 61 3.22 4.72 -9.00
N ASN A 62 4.33 5.44 -9.00
CA ASN A 62 5.02 5.90 -7.81
C ASN A 62 4.39 7.20 -7.31
N LEU A 63 4.09 7.28 -6.02
CA LEU A 63 3.55 8.48 -5.42
C LEU A 63 4.68 9.48 -5.12
N CYS A 64 4.52 10.70 -5.64
CA CYS A 64 5.42 11.81 -5.37
C CYS A 64 4.62 13.06 -4.99
N LEU A 65 5.28 13.98 -4.29
CA LEU A 65 4.76 15.32 -4.01
C LEU A 65 5.55 16.32 -4.84
N ALA A 66 4.83 17.10 -5.64
CA ALA A 66 5.43 18.03 -6.61
C ALA A 66 6.03 19.28 -5.94
N GLU A 67 5.55 19.64 -4.76
CA GLU A 67 5.97 20.83 -4.02
C GLU A 67 6.13 20.50 -2.53
N SER A 68 6.87 21.36 -1.82
CA SER A 68 7.04 21.29 -0.37
C SER A 68 5.78 21.74 0.37
N TRP A 69 5.65 21.33 1.63
CA TRP A 69 4.56 21.72 2.53
C TRP A 69 5.13 22.11 3.91
N PRO A 70 4.37 22.83 4.75
CA PRO A 70 4.89 23.35 6.02
C PRO A 70 5.43 22.29 6.97
N GLY A 71 4.80 21.11 7.02
CA GLY A 71 5.15 20.00 7.90
C GLY A 71 6.30 19.11 7.42
N GLN A 72 6.88 19.37 6.25
CA GLN A 72 7.91 18.51 5.68
C GLN A 72 9.18 18.47 6.55
N MET A 73 9.70 17.27 6.79
CA MET A 73 11.00 17.06 7.42
C MET A 73 12.09 17.83 6.66
N ARG A 74 12.99 18.48 7.43
CA ARG A 74 14.02 19.36 6.87
C ARG A 74 15.34 18.66 6.55
N THR A 75 15.67 17.60 7.28
CA THR A 75 16.91 16.83 7.12
C THR A 75 16.86 15.56 7.96
N VAL A 76 17.78 14.64 7.71
CA VAL A 76 18.19 13.62 8.68
C VAL A 76 19.32 14.21 9.55
N TYR A 77 19.25 13.99 10.87
CA TYR A 77 20.22 14.56 11.81
C TYR A 77 21.63 14.02 11.55
N GLY A 78 22.60 14.93 11.38
CA GLY A 78 23.99 14.58 11.10
C GLY A 78 24.28 14.06 9.69
N ASP A 79 23.27 13.96 8.81
CA ASP A 79 23.40 13.35 7.49
C ASP A 79 22.40 13.93 6.48
N HIS A 80 22.67 15.16 6.03
CA HIS A 80 21.81 15.84 5.04
C HIS A 80 21.88 15.19 3.65
N ASP A 81 23.02 14.61 3.30
CA ASP A 81 23.22 13.94 2.01
C ASP A 81 22.29 12.73 1.91
N ARG A 82 22.18 11.92 2.98
CA ARG A 82 21.23 10.81 3.01
C ARG A 82 19.78 11.26 2.88
N PHE A 83 19.40 12.40 3.45
CA PHE A 83 18.06 12.97 3.24
C PHE A 83 17.80 13.24 1.76
N PHE A 84 18.74 13.89 1.06
CA PHE A 84 18.57 14.17 -0.36
C PHE A 84 18.54 12.87 -1.19
N GLN A 85 19.47 11.95 -0.93
CA GLN A 85 19.56 10.67 -1.64
C GLN A 85 18.32 9.81 -1.47
N THR A 86 17.73 9.79 -0.27
CA THR A 86 16.58 8.92 0.03
C THR A 86 15.29 9.47 -0.59
N TYR A 87 15.04 10.78 -0.49
CA TYR A 87 13.72 11.34 -0.82
C TYR A 87 13.67 12.15 -2.12
N PHE A 88 14.81 12.58 -2.68
CA PHE A 88 14.84 13.49 -3.83
C PHE A 88 15.69 13.03 -5.01
N ALA A 89 16.59 12.05 -4.82
CA ALA A 89 17.45 11.58 -5.90
C ALA A 89 16.72 10.72 -6.94
N THR A 90 15.75 9.90 -6.53
CA THR A 90 14.99 9.02 -7.43
C THR A 90 14.18 9.79 -8.47
N PHE A 91 13.52 10.87 -8.04
CA PHE A 91 12.72 11.74 -8.91
C PHE A 91 13.11 13.21 -8.66
N PRO A 92 14.11 13.72 -9.39
CA PRO A 92 14.63 15.08 -9.17
C PRO A 92 13.55 16.16 -9.20
N GLY A 93 13.62 17.07 -8.23
CA GLY A 93 12.66 18.17 -8.08
C GLY A 93 11.34 17.79 -7.40
N ARG A 94 11.22 16.56 -6.89
CA ARG A 94 10.01 16.04 -6.23
C ARG A 94 10.40 15.28 -4.97
N TYR A 95 9.49 15.26 -3.99
CA TYR A 95 9.62 14.38 -2.83
C TYR A 95 9.02 13.02 -3.18
N PHE A 96 9.84 11.98 -3.14
CA PHE A 96 9.41 10.60 -3.32
C PHE A 96 8.99 10.00 -1.99
N THR A 97 7.75 9.49 -1.91
CA THR A 97 7.22 8.92 -0.67
C THR A 97 7.73 7.50 -0.44
N GLY A 98 8.17 6.79 -1.50
CA GLY A 98 8.45 5.35 -1.44
C GLY A 98 7.21 4.47 -1.48
N ASP A 99 6.03 5.05 -1.70
CA ASP A 99 4.76 4.32 -1.81
C ASP A 99 4.26 4.24 -3.25
N GLY A 100 3.67 3.10 -3.58
CA GLY A 100 2.90 2.91 -4.80
C GLY A 100 1.51 3.49 -4.62
N CYS A 101 0.96 4.07 -5.69
CA CYS A 101 -0.38 4.62 -5.67
C CYS A 101 -1.11 4.39 -6.99
N ARG A 102 -2.41 4.13 -6.87
CA ARG A 102 -3.36 4.09 -7.98
C ARG A 102 -4.35 5.24 -7.85
N ARG A 103 -4.54 6.01 -8.92
CA ARG A 103 -5.63 6.97 -9.06
C ARG A 103 -6.74 6.34 -9.89
N ASP A 104 -7.97 6.36 -9.40
CA ASP A 104 -9.12 5.86 -10.16
C ASP A 104 -9.72 6.94 -11.10
N GLU A 105 -10.76 6.59 -11.84
CA GLU A 105 -11.46 7.48 -12.79
C GLU A 105 -12.17 8.64 -12.07
N ASP A 106 -12.53 8.44 -10.80
CA ASP A 106 -13.12 9.47 -9.95
C ASP A 106 -12.04 10.41 -9.36
N GLY A 107 -10.76 10.13 -9.60
CA GLY A 107 -9.63 10.92 -9.12
C GLY A 107 -9.15 10.57 -7.70
N TYR A 108 -9.68 9.50 -7.09
CA TYR A 108 -9.28 9.08 -5.75
C TYR A 108 -7.96 8.32 -5.74
N TYR A 109 -7.16 8.57 -4.71
CA TYR A 109 -5.84 7.96 -4.53
C TYR A 109 -5.95 6.73 -3.62
N TRP A 110 -5.39 5.62 -4.10
CA TRP A 110 -5.36 4.33 -3.44
C TRP A 110 -3.91 3.96 -3.22
N ILE A 111 -3.49 3.92 -1.97
CA ILE A 111 -2.09 3.64 -1.63
C ILE A 111 -1.94 2.12 -1.57
N THR A 112 -1.11 1.59 -2.45
CA THR A 112 -0.94 0.14 -2.65
C THR A 112 0.12 -0.47 -1.74
N GLY A 113 0.71 0.35 -0.87
CA GLY A 113 1.83 0.00 0.00
C GLY A 113 3.17 0.45 -0.59
N ARG A 114 4.25 0.05 0.09
CA ARG A 114 5.59 0.47 -0.27
C ARG A 114 6.05 -0.14 -1.59
N VAL A 115 6.78 0.64 -2.40
CA VAL A 115 7.27 0.14 -3.70
C VAL A 115 8.40 -0.87 -3.57
N ASP A 116 9.17 -0.80 -2.48
CA ASP A 116 10.23 -1.75 -2.15
C ASP A 116 9.65 -3.09 -1.66
N ASP A 117 8.44 -3.08 -1.12
CA ASP A 117 7.69 -4.28 -0.74
C ASP A 117 6.92 -4.94 -1.91
N VAL A 118 7.08 -4.47 -3.15
CA VAL A 118 6.41 -5.08 -4.32
C VAL A 118 7.05 -6.44 -4.64
N ILE A 119 6.25 -7.50 -4.55
CA ILE A 119 6.70 -8.86 -4.83
C ILE A 119 6.44 -9.18 -6.30
N ASN A 120 7.49 -9.58 -7.02
CA ASN A 120 7.39 -10.04 -8.41
C ASN A 120 7.11 -11.56 -8.46
N VAL A 121 5.83 -11.92 -8.65
CA VAL A 121 5.42 -13.32 -8.76
C VAL A 121 5.19 -13.64 -10.24
N SER A 122 6.09 -14.43 -10.84
CA SER A 122 5.93 -14.90 -12.23
C SER A 122 5.70 -13.77 -13.25
N GLY A 123 6.38 -12.64 -13.11
CA GLY A 123 6.28 -11.49 -14.02
C GLY A 123 5.17 -10.49 -13.67
N HIS A 124 4.36 -10.75 -12.64
CA HIS A 124 3.32 -9.84 -12.18
C HIS A 124 3.79 -9.11 -10.93
N ARG A 125 3.75 -7.77 -10.97
CA ARG A 125 4.00 -6.92 -9.79
C ARG A 125 2.73 -6.89 -8.95
N MET A 126 2.81 -7.41 -7.72
CA MET A 126 1.71 -7.36 -6.76
C MET A 126 2.16 -6.66 -5.48
N GLY A 127 1.31 -5.76 -4.97
CA GLY A 127 1.51 -5.13 -3.67
C GLY A 127 1.17 -6.10 -2.54
N THR A 128 1.93 -6.06 -1.45
CA THR A 128 1.69 -6.89 -0.25
C THR A 128 0.33 -6.60 0.37
N ALA A 129 -0.08 -5.32 0.41
CA ALA A 129 -1.35 -4.88 1.00
C ALA A 129 -2.59 -5.48 0.31
N GLU A 130 -2.55 -5.63 -1.03
CA GLU A 130 -3.65 -6.24 -1.79
C GLU A 130 -3.79 -7.73 -1.43
N VAL A 131 -2.66 -8.43 -1.36
CA VAL A 131 -2.63 -9.83 -0.97
C VAL A 131 -3.14 -9.97 0.47
N GLU A 132 -2.61 -9.21 1.42
CA GLU A 132 -3.03 -9.23 2.83
C GLU A 132 -4.54 -8.96 3.01
N SER A 133 -5.09 -8.02 2.24
CA SER A 133 -6.52 -7.71 2.26
C SER A 133 -7.38 -8.90 1.83
N ALA A 134 -7.00 -9.61 0.77
CA ALA A 134 -7.67 -10.84 0.34
C ALA A 134 -7.58 -11.93 1.42
N LEU A 135 -6.42 -12.05 2.09
CA LEU A 135 -6.20 -13.02 3.14
C LEU A 135 -7.06 -12.77 4.39
N VAL A 136 -7.21 -11.51 4.81
CA VAL A 136 -8.02 -11.10 5.97
C VAL A 136 -9.53 -11.19 5.68
N ALA A 137 -9.95 -11.19 4.41
CA ALA A 137 -11.36 -11.43 4.06
C ALA A 137 -11.87 -12.83 4.48
N HIS A 138 -10.97 -13.78 4.73
CA HIS A 138 -11.33 -15.11 5.22
C HIS A 138 -11.66 -15.08 6.72
N SER A 139 -12.85 -15.54 7.13
CA SER A 139 -13.37 -15.47 8.52
C SER A 139 -12.51 -16.08 9.63
N LEU A 140 -11.60 -16.98 9.30
CA LEU A 140 -10.62 -17.61 10.21
C LEU A 140 -9.29 -16.84 10.35
N VAL A 141 -9.08 -15.75 9.60
CA VAL A 141 -7.83 -14.97 9.61
C VAL A 141 -8.10 -13.67 10.33
N ALA A 142 -7.40 -13.44 11.44
CA ALA A 142 -7.47 -12.18 12.16
C ALA A 142 -6.51 -11.15 11.55
N GLU A 143 -5.27 -11.58 11.27
CA GLU A 143 -4.22 -10.74 10.67
C GLU A 143 -3.42 -11.56 9.65
N ALA A 144 -2.94 -10.88 8.60
CA ALA A 144 -2.06 -11.47 7.60
C ALA A 144 -0.90 -10.52 7.32
N ALA A 145 0.29 -11.10 7.14
CA ALA A 145 1.47 -10.41 6.66
C ALA A 145 2.08 -11.20 5.49
N VAL A 146 2.46 -10.50 4.42
CA VAL A 146 2.99 -11.11 3.19
C VAL A 146 4.38 -10.56 2.93
N VAL A 147 5.38 -11.45 2.80
CA VAL A 147 6.78 -11.08 2.57
C VAL A 147 7.34 -11.83 1.37
N GLY A 148 8.12 -11.17 0.52
CA GLY A 148 8.81 -11.82 -0.60
C GLY A 148 9.94 -12.74 -0.11
N TYR A 149 10.05 -13.94 -0.69
CA TYR A 149 11.15 -14.88 -0.41
C TYR A 149 11.86 -15.29 -1.71
N PRO A 150 13.20 -15.11 -1.78
CA PRO A 150 13.98 -15.44 -2.98
C PRO A 150 14.10 -16.96 -3.18
N ARG A 151 13.89 -17.43 -4.42
CA ARG A 151 14.16 -18.80 -4.88
C ARG A 151 14.66 -18.79 -6.33
N ASP A 152 15.34 -19.87 -6.74
CA ASP A 152 16.04 -20.04 -8.03
C ASP A 152 15.25 -19.74 -9.33
N LYS A 153 13.91 -19.61 -9.29
CA LYS A 153 13.07 -19.36 -10.48
C LYS A 153 12.13 -18.17 -10.35
N GLY A 154 12.48 -17.18 -9.51
CA GLY A 154 11.69 -15.97 -9.24
C GLY A 154 11.20 -15.89 -7.79
N ALA A 155 10.65 -14.75 -7.39
CA ALA A 155 10.14 -14.57 -6.04
C ALA A 155 8.81 -15.31 -5.83
N ARG A 156 8.72 -16.06 -4.73
CA ARG A 156 7.43 -16.46 -4.13
C ARG A 156 7.21 -15.59 -2.90
N TYR A 157 5.98 -15.49 -2.41
CA TYR A 157 5.73 -14.85 -1.12
C TYR A 157 5.58 -15.90 -0.01
N ILE A 158 6.16 -15.60 1.15
CA ILE A 158 5.85 -16.25 2.43
C ILE A 158 4.64 -15.53 3.02
N ARG A 159 3.66 -16.32 3.44
CA ARG A 159 2.44 -15.86 4.09
C ARG A 159 2.52 -16.21 5.57
N LEU A 160 2.51 -15.19 6.42
CA LEU A 160 2.27 -15.35 7.85
C LEU A 160 0.81 -14.97 8.11
N CYS A 161 0.03 -15.89 8.68
CA CYS A 161 -1.33 -15.60 9.11
C CYS A 161 -1.47 -15.93 10.59
N ASN A 162 -1.91 -14.94 11.36
CA ASN A 162 -2.51 -15.19 12.66
C ASN A 162 -3.96 -15.58 12.42
N ALA A 163 -4.23 -16.87 12.54
CA ALA A 163 -5.59 -17.39 12.59
C ALA A 163 -6.07 -17.39 14.04
N GLU A 164 -7.16 -16.68 14.34
CA GLU A 164 -7.87 -16.87 15.60
C GLU A 164 -8.49 -18.27 15.60
N CYS A 165 -7.83 -19.19 16.28
CA CYS A 165 -8.32 -20.55 16.45
C CYS A 165 -9.12 -20.63 17.76
N TRP A 166 -10.41 -20.28 17.71
CA TRP A 166 -11.30 -20.45 18.87
C TRP A 166 -11.60 -21.95 19.18
N SER A 167 -11.11 -22.89 18.35
CA SER A 167 -11.45 -24.32 18.43
C SER A 167 -10.28 -25.32 18.31
N GLY A 168 -9.05 -24.89 18.58
CA GLY A 168 -7.92 -25.82 18.83
C GLY A 168 -7.42 -26.69 17.66
N THR A 169 -7.81 -26.43 16.39
CA THR A 169 -7.37 -27.24 15.25
C THR A 169 -6.49 -26.46 14.25
N ARG A 170 -5.20 -26.31 14.56
CA ARG A 170 -4.22 -25.55 13.74
C ARG A 170 -4.01 -26.07 12.30
N ARG A 171 -4.24 -27.36 12.03
CA ARG A 171 -3.82 -28.01 10.77
C ARG A 171 -4.84 -27.90 9.62
N ARG A 172 -6.15 -27.81 9.91
CA ARG A 172 -7.20 -27.65 8.87
C ARG A 172 -7.39 -26.20 8.43
N ALA A 173 -7.06 -25.24 9.30
CA ALA A 173 -7.17 -23.82 8.99
C ALA A 173 -6.20 -23.41 7.87
N SER A 174 -4.94 -23.87 7.94
CA SER A 174 -3.93 -23.55 6.92
C SER A 174 -4.27 -24.07 5.52
N GLU A 175 -4.83 -25.29 5.41
CA GLU A 175 -5.23 -25.87 4.11
C GLU A 175 -6.40 -25.11 3.46
N ARG A 176 -7.41 -24.74 4.24
CA ARG A 176 -8.56 -23.94 3.75
C ARG A 176 -8.12 -22.56 3.31
N VAL A 177 -7.29 -21.93 4.13
CA VAL A 177 -6.71 -20.62 3.88
C VAL A 177 -5.80 -20.61 2.63
N ASN A 178 -5.03 -21.69 2.40
CA ASN A 178 -4.26 -21.90 1.17
C ASN A 178 -5.13 -22.12 -0.07
N SER A 179 -6.28 -22.78 0.08
CA SER A 179 -7.21 -23.01 -1.04
C SER A 179 -7.90 -21.73 -1.51
N MET A 180 -8.18 -20.79 -0.60
CA MET A 180 -8.82 -19.50 -0.91
C MET A 180 -7.84 -18.52 -1.56
N GLY A 181 -6.60 -18.42 -1.06
CA GLY A 181 -5.57 -17.59 -1.71
C GLY A 181 -5.34 -17.97 -3.19
N ARG A 182 -5.45 -19.26 -3.54
CA ARG A 182 -5.37 -19.72 -4.93
C ARG A 182 -6.57 -19.37 -5.79
N LYS A 183 -7.75 -19.17 -5.18
CA LYS A 183 -8.99 -18.81 -5.87
C LYS A 183 -9.07 -17.31 -6.14
N GLU A 184 -8.63 -16.48 -5.20
CA GLU A 184 -8.75 -15.02 -5.30
C GLU A 184 -7.56 -14.37 -6.04
N ILE A 185 -6.35 -14.91 -5.88
CA ILE A 185 -5.12 -14.34 -6.45
C ILE A 185 -4.68 -15.11 -7.72
N GLY A 186 -5.34 -16.25 -8.02
CA GLY A 186 -5.01 -17.13 -9.14
C GLY A 186 -3.96 -18.20 -8.82
N ARG A 187 -3.90 -19.26 -9.63
CA ARG A 187 -2.87 -20.33 -9.50
C ARG A 187 -1.54 -19.83 -10.05
N SER A 188 -0.48 -19.89 -9.23
CA SER A 188 0.89 -19.99 -9.75
C SER A 188 1.02 -21.29 -10.56
N PRO A 189 1.57 -21.26 -11.79
CA PRO A 189 1.70 -22.46 -12.64
C PRO A 189 2.63 -23.57 -12.12
N ALA A 190 3.28 -23.41 -10.95
CA ALA A 190 4.38 -24.27 -10.52
C ALA A 190 4.04 -25.18 -9.32
N GLN A 191 2.90 -25.87 -9.40
CA GLN A 191 2.63 -27.07 -8.60
C GLN A 191 2.10 -28.20 -9.49
N ILE A 192 3.02 -28.79 -10.25
CA ILE A 192 3.07 -30.21 -10.59
C ILE A 192 4.45 -30.68 -10.14
#